data_AF-A0AAP4BRH8-F1
#
_entry.id   AF-A0AAP4BRH8-F1
#
_cell.length_a   1.000
_cell.length_b   1.000
_cell.length_c   1.000
_cell.angle_alpha   90.00
_cell.angle_beta   90.00
_cell.angle_gamma   90.00
#
_symmetry.space_group_name_H-M   'P 1'
#
loop_
_entity.id
_entity.type
_entity.pdbx_description
1 polymer ?
#
loop_
_entity_poly.entity_id
_entity_poly.type
_entity_poly.pdbx_seq_one_letter_code
_entity_poly.pdbx_strand_id
1 'polypeptide(L)'
;MARAKDPALQTKNSPLAVAMCSDDEPVFHPNTGTEIASGEEIRLSPSQQAGYDAPRFCQLCGRRMKVQIRPDGWHAECSRHGLVDSEWIFEAQLRRRLGAG
;
A
#
# COMPACT_ATOMS: atom_id res chain seq x y z
N MET A 1 5.86 7.54 28.31
CA MET A 1 5.10 7.48 27.05
C MET A 1 6.11 7.27 25.93
N ALA A 2 6.12 6.09 25.30
CA ALA A 2 7.03 5.84 24.17
C ALA A 2 6.67 6.81 23.05
N ARG A 3 7.64 7.60 22.55
CA ARG A 3 7.42 8.43 21.37
C ARG A 3 6.97 7.50 20.24
N ALA A 4 5.84 7.80 19.61
CA ALA A 4 5.51 7.19 18.32
C ALA A 4 6.75 7.37 17.44
N LYS A 5 7.34 6.26 16.97
CA LYS A 5 8.48 6.33 16.03
C LYS A 5 8.07 7.27 14.92
N ASP A 6 8.88 8.29 14.66
CA ASP A 6 8.67 9.20 13.55
C ASP A 6 8.47 8.35 12.27
N PRO A 7 7.30 8.45 11.59
CA PRO A 7 7.07 7.70 10.37
C PRO A 7 8.14 7.97 9.30
N ALA A 8 8.78 9.15 9.33
CA ALA A 8 9.87 9.52 8.44
C ALA A 8 11.16 8.69 8.63
N LEU A 9 11.29 7.94 9.73
CA LEU A 9 12.44 7.07 10.02
C LEU A 9 12.19 5.59 9.67
N GLN A 10 11.03 5.24 9.09
CA GLN A 10 10.72 3.86 8.74
C GLN A 10 11.26 3.52 7.34
N THR A 11 11.76 2.29 7.16
CA THR A 11 12.45 1.85 5.95
C THR A 11 11.57 0.96 5.07
N LYS A 12 11.84 0.93 3.75
CA LYS A 12 11.15 0.15 2.69
C LYS A 12 11.27 -1.38 2.83
N ASN A 13 11.72 -1.88 3.98
CA ASN A 13 12.01 -3.30 4.22
C ASN A 13 10.83 -4.06 4.87
N SER A 14 9.69 -3.41 5.10
CA SER A 14 8.52 -4.09 5.64
C SER A 14 7.94 -5.07 4.62
N PRO A 15 7.35 -6.21 5.04
CA PRO A 15 6.69 -7.13 4.11
C PRO A 15 5.65 -6.45 3.23
N LEU A 16 4.87 -5.52 3.78
CA LEU A 16 3.88 -4.77 3.01
C LEU A 16 4.53 -3.85 1.97
N ALA A 17 5.59 -3.13 2.33
CA ALA A 17 6.30 -2.25 1.40
C ALA A 17 6.93 -3.03 0.25
N VAL A 18 7.57 -4.17 0.54
CA VAL A 18 8.13 -5.06 -0.47
C VAL A 18 7.02 -5.51 -1.44
N ALA A 19 5.93 -6.05 -0.91
CA ALA A 19 4.83 -6.56 -1.72
C ALA A 19 4.16 -5.47 -2.59
N MET A 20 4.02 -4.24 -2.08
CA MET A 20 3.39 -3.15 -2.85
C MET A 20 4.34 -2.51 -3.87
N CYS A 21 5.65 -2.70 -3.70
CA CYS A 21 6.66 -2.20 -4.63
C CYS A 21 7.04 -3.23 -5.71
N SER A 22 6.73 -4.52 -5.50
CA SER A 22 6.91 -5.59 -6.48
C SER A 22 5.80 -5.59 -7.55
N ASP A 23 5.89 -6.55 -8.48
CA ASP A 23 4.86 -6.84 -9.49
C ASP A 23 3.95 -8.01 -9.09
N ASP A 24 4.10 -8.52 -7.87
CA ASP A 24 3.27 -9.60 -7.33
C ASP A 24 1.81 -9.18 -7.21
N GLU A 25 0.91 -10.07 -7.64
CA GLU A 25 -0.53 -9.86 -7.51
C GLU A 25 -0.96 -9.88 -6.03
N PRO A 26 -1.78 -8.90 -5.57
CA PRO A 26 -2.22 -8.86 -4.18
C PRO A 26 -3.09 -10.06 -3.81
N VAL A 27 -3.00 -10.51 -2.54
CA VAL A 27 -3.93 -11.52 -1.99
C VAL A 27 -5.29 -10.88 -1.68
N PHE A 28 -5.27 -9.64 -1.17
CA PHE A 28 -6.45 -8.84 -0.87
C PHE A 28 -6.40 -7.51 -1.62
N HIS A 29 -7.52 -7.10 -2.19
CA HIS A 29 -7.63 -5.84 -2.91
C HIS A 29 -7.34 -4.64 -1.97
N PRO A 30 -6.35 -3.79 -2.27
CA PRO A 30 -5.85 -2.77 -1.32
C PRO A 30 -6.88 -1.71 -0.89
N ASN A 31 -7.90 -1.43 -1.71
CA ASN A 31 -8.90 -0.41 -1.40
C ASN A 31 -10.22 -0.96 -0.82
N THR A 32 -10.52 -2.25 -1.03
CA THR A 32 -11.81 -2.85 -0.60
C THR A 32 -11.63 -3.93 0.47
N GLY A 33 -10.45 -4.55 0.54
CA GLY A 33 -10.18 -5.67 1.44
C GLY A 33 -10.75 -7.02 0.99
N THR A 34 -11.36 -7.06 -0.20
CA THR A 34 -11.86 -8.30 -0.83
C THR A 34 -10.68 -9.21 -1.15
N GLU A 35 -10.77 -10.49 -0.82
CA GLU A 35 -9.77 -11.49 -1.21
C GLU A 35 -9.84 -11.74 -2.72
N ILE A 36 -8.73 -11.62 -3.44
CA ILE A 36 -8.70 -11.74 -4.91
C ILE A 36 -9.14 -13.14 -5.35
N ALA A 37 -8.69 -14.17 -4.63
CA ALA A 37 -8.98 -15.56 -4.94
C ALA A 37 -10.45 -15.97 -4.68
N SER A 38 -11.24 -15.16 -3.97
CA SER A 38 -12.65 -15.48 -3.69
C SER A 38 -13.53 -15.38 -4.95
N GLY A 39 -13.07 -14.65 -5.97
CA GLY A 39 -13.86 -14.34 -7.17
C GLY A 39 -15.04 -13.40 -6.92
N GLU A 40 -15.13 -12.80 -5.73
CA GLU A 40 -16.15 -11.79 -5.43
C GLU A 40 -15.93 -10.54 -6.31
N GLU A 41 -17.03 -9.94 -6.75
CA GLU A 41 -17.00 -8.72 -7.56
C GLU A 41 -16.39 -7.55 -6.76
N ILE A 42 -15.24 -7.03 -7.23
CA ILE A 42 -14.58 -5.87 -6.62
C ILE A 42 -15.17 -4.59 -7.23
N ARG A 43 -16.03 -3.92 -6.48
CA ARG A 43 -16.60 -2.62 -6.87
C ARG A 43 -15.73 -1.47 -6.37
N LEU A 44 -15.19 -0.71 -7.31
CA LEU A 44 -14.35 0.45 -7.04
C LEU A 44 -15.10 1.75 -7.32
N SER A 45 -14.93 2.74 -6.45
CA SER A 45 -15.31 4.12 -6.75
C SER A 45 -14.48 4.65 -7.92
N PRO A 46 -14.95 5.70 -8.64
CA PRO A 46 -14.16 6.32 -9.70
C PRO A 46 -12.76 6.78 -9.24
N SER A 47 -12.62 7.27 -8.01
CA SER A 47 -11.34 7.68 -7.42
C SER A 47 -10.38 6.49 -7.22
N GLN A 48 -10.91 5.36 -6.77
CA GLN A 48 -10.14 4.12 -6.59
C GLN A 48 -9.69 3.55 -7.94
N GLN A 49 -10.56 3.56 -8.96
CA GLN A 49 -10.21 3.12 -10.32
C GLN A 49 -9.11 4.00 -10.93
N ALA A 50 -9.13 5.30 -10.64
CA ALA A 50 -8.11 6.25 -11.10
C ALA A 50 -6.81 6.19 -10.29
N GLY A 51 -6.75 5.42 -9.19
CA GLY A 51 -5.57 5.30 -8.33
C GLY A 51 -5.32 6.51 -7.42
N TYR A 52 -6.33 7.35 -7.18
CA TYR A 52 -6.19 8.55 -6.32
C TYR A 52 -6.42 8.28 -4.83
N ASP A 53 -7.05 7.17 -4.48
CA ASP A 53 -7.31 6.79 -3.10
C ASP A 53 -6.16 5.98 -2.50
N ALA A 54 -5.68 6.40 -1.32
CA ALA A 54 -4.73 5.61 -0.54
C ALA A 54 -5.31 4.21 -0.19
N PRO A 55 -4.46 3.16 -0.14
CA PRO A 55 -4.89 1.82 0.23
C PRO A 55 -5.40 1.81 1.66
N ARG A 56 -6.54 1.14 1.89
CA ARG A 56 -7.19 1.07 3.21
C ARG A 56 -7.00 -0.29 3.87
N PHE A 57 -6.64 -1.31 3.09
CA PHE A 57 -6.48 -2.69 3.52
C PHE A 57 -5.11 -3.23 3.13
N CYS A 58 -4.52 -4.02 4.02
CA CYS A 58 -3.25 -4.68 3.77
C CYS A 58 -3.43 -5.76 2.71
N GLN A 59 -2.72 -5.65 1.60
CA GLN A 59 -2.87 -6.60 0.49
C GLN A 59 -2.40 -8.03 0.79
N LEU A 60 -1.70 -8.22 1.91
CA LEU A 60 -1.19 -9.52 2.37
C LEU A 60 -2.13 -10.24 3.36
N CYS A 61 -2.99 -9.51 4.09
CA CYS A 61 -3.86 -10.15 5.10
C CYS A 61 -5.26 -9.55 5.26
N GLY A 62 -5.67 -8.62 4.41
CA GLY A 62 -7.01 -8.02 4.42
C GLY A 62 -7.31 -7.13 5.63
N ARG A 63 -6.36 -6.90 6.54
CA ARG A 63 -6.58 -6.02 7.70
C ARG A 63 -6.68 -4.56 7.29
N ARG A 64 -7.64 -3.84 7.88
CA ARG A 64 -7.69 -2.38 7.79
C ARG A 64 -6.41 -1.77 8.34
N MET A 65 -5.87 -0.82 7.59
CA MET A 65 -4.63 -0.12 7.92
C MET A 65 -4.91 1.23 8.56
N LYS A 66 -3.97 1.68 9.40
CA LYS A 66 -3.92 3.09 9.79
C LYS A 66 -3.31 3.88 8.63
N VAL A 67 -4.07 4.80 8.06
CA VAL A 67 -3.61 5.62 6.93
C VAL A 67 -3.52 7.07 7.39
N GLN A 68 -2.43 7.73 7.03
CA GLN A 68 -2.25 9.16 7.20
C GLN A 68 -2.03 9.77 5.81
N ILE A 69 -2.91 10.70 5.45
CA ILE A 69 -2.74 11.53 4.25
C ILE A 69 -1.86 12.72 4.61
N ARG A 70 -0.96 13.09 3.69
CA ARG A 70 -0.11 14.27 3.71
C ARG A 70 -0.34 15.08 2.43
N PRO A 71 0.04 16.37 2.38
CA PRO A 71 -0.08 17.16 1.16
C PRO A 71 0.66 16.58 -0.06
N ASP A 72 1.75 15.85 0.19
CA ASP A 72 2.65 15.26 -0.81
C ASP A 72 2.43 13.75 -1.04
N GLY A 73 1.52 13.11 -0.30
CA GLY A 73 1.34 11.67 -0.41
C GLY A 73 0.65 11.05 0.79
N TRP A 74 0.98 9.80 1.09
CA TRP A 74 0.40 9.11 2.23
C TRP A 74 1.33 8.02 2.75
N HIS A 75 1.12 7.64 4.01
CA HIS A 75 1.64 6.39 4.55
C HIS A 75 0.50 5.52 5.08
N ALA A 76 0.66 4.21 4.98
CA ALA A 76 -0.30 3.22 5.46
C ALA A 76 0.40 2.14 6.27
N GLU A 77 -0.11 1.84 7.46
CA GLU A 77 0.49 0.90 8.39
C GLU A 77 -0.45 -0.28 8.67
N CYS A 78 0.03 -1.48 8.34
CA CYS A 78 -0.54 -2.73 8.80
C CYS A 78 0.14 -3.13 10.11
N SER A 79 -0.65 -3.41 11.15
CA SER A 79 -0.13 -3.85 12.46
C SER A 79 0.64 -5.18 12.43
N ARG A 80 0.55 -5.94 11.33
CA ARG A 80 1.28 -7.21 11.13
C ARG A 80 2.43 -7.11 10.13
N HIS A 81 2.22 -6.36 9.05
CA HIS A 81 3.11 -6.36 7.89
C HIS A 81 3.86 -5.03 7.69
N GLY A 82 3.68 -4.09 8.62
CA GLY A 82 4.43 -2.84 8.69
C GLY A 82 3.90 -1.74 7.79
N LEU A 83 4.75 -0.75 7.56
CA LEU A 83 4.45 0.50 6.85
C LEU A 83 4.73 0.39 5.36
N VAL A 84 3.96 1.12 4.57
CA VAL A 84 4.25 1.47 3.18
C VAL A 84 3.98 2.97 2.99
N ASP A 85 4.77 3.62 2.14
CA ASP A 85 4.64 5.03 1.78
C ASP A 85 4.43 5.17 0.26
N SER A 86 3.66 6.18 -0.16
CA SER A 86 3.39 6.46 -1.57
C SER A 86 4.66 6.72 -2.39
N GLU A 87 5.66 7.36 -1.79
CA GLU A 87 6.93 7.66 -2.47
C GLU A 87 7.65 6.39 -2.91
N TRP A 88 7.62 5.35 -2.07
CA TRP A 88 8.28 4.08 -2.36
C TRP A 88 7.66 3.36 -3.55
N ILE A 89 6.33 3.45 -3.68
CA ILE A 89 5.57 2.89 -4.79
C ILE A 89 5.85 3.69 -6.06
N PHE A 90 5.84 5.02 -5.98
CA PHE A 90 6.14 5.90 -7.10
C PHE A 90 7.55 5.63 -7.66
N GLU A 91 8.57 5.54 -6.79
CA GLU A 91 9.93 5.16 -7.19
C GLU A 91 9.97 3.80 -7.91
N ALA A 92 9.26 2.79 -7.40
CA ALA A 92 9.21 1.46 -8.01
C ALA A 92 8.52 1.50 -9.39
N GLN A 93 7.42 2.24 -9.51
CA GLN A 93 6.74 2.48 -10.78
C GLN A 93 7.63 3.23 -11.77
N LEU A 94 8.36 4.25 -11.32
CA LEU A 94 9.27 5.03 -12.15
C LEU A 94 10.41 4.14 -12.70
N ARG A 95 11.03 3.32 -11.85
CA ARG A 95 12.08 2.36 -12.27
C ARG A 95 11.58 1.42 -13.37
N ARG A 96 10.37 0.87 -13.20
CA ARG A 96 9.73 0.00 -14.20
C ARG A 96 9.48 0.73 -15.52
N ARG A 97 8.95 1.95 -15.46
CA ARG A 97 8.68 2.78 -16.66
C ARG A 97 9.94 3.15 -17.42
N LEU A 98 11.06 3.35 -16.72
CA LEU A 98 12.34 3.74 -17.32
C LEU A 98 13.20 2.56 -17.79
N GLY A 99 12.74 1.31 -17.64
CA GLY A 99 13.43 0.14 -18.17
C GLY A 99 14.77 -0.17 -17.51
N ALA A 100 14.96 0.26 -16.26
CA ALA A 100 16.13 -0.16 -15.47
C ALA A 100 15.92 -1.60 -15.00
N GLY A 101 16.30 -2.56 -15.86
CA GLY A 101 16.49 -3.96 -15.52
C GLY A 101 17.72 -4.19 -14.64
#